data_AF-C5B6W4-F1
#
_entry.id   AF-C5B6W4-F1
#
_cell.length_a   1.000
_cell.length_b   1.000
_cell.length_c   1.000
_cell.angle_alpha   90.00
_cell.angle_beta   90.00
_cell.angle_gamma   90.00
#
_symmetry.space_group_name_H-M   'P 1'
#
loop_
_entity.id
_entity.type
_entity.pdbx_description
1 polymer ?
#
loop_
_entity_poly.entity_id
_entity_poly.type
_entity_poly.pdbx_seq_one_letter_code
_entity_poly.pdbx_strand_id
1 'polypeptide(L)'
;MTHALLLPTLDADDDRVPVHADPVFAAIDRHNEALAVFAAAPQGRARARARDNLHKALADLLGTPCATRTGMLSLIRHFRRWETEETSPDAGGPEFGIAMARAADLSICLGVPPIQRHPVVLPSGRLIAPARPVATRVGRALARGAETLAALVIIAGGAGLVGIATLL
;
A
#
# COMPACT_ATOMS: atom_id res chain seq x y z
N MET A 1 -34.97 20.02 9.42
CA MET A 1 -33.67 20.60 9.84
C MET A 1 -32.58 19.83 9.14
N THR A 2 -32.12 20.35 8.01
CA THR A 2 -31.18 19.72 7.08
C THR A 2 -29.76 20.16 7.49
N HIS A 3 -29.03 19.27 8.15
CA HIS A 3 -27.59 19.46 8.37
C HIS A 3 -26.85 19.19 7.05
N ALA A 4 -26.57 20.27 6.33
CA ALA A 4 -25.59 20.25 5.25
C ALA A 4 -24.21 20.01 5.87
N LEU A 5 -23.67 18.81 5.69
CA LEU A 5 -22.27 18.51 5.94
C LEU A 5 -21.45 19.35 4.94
N LEU A 6 -20.85 20.43 5.44
CA LEU A 6 -19.77 21.14 4.79
C LEU A 6 -18.60 20.16 4.64
N LEU A 7 -18.54 19.48 3.49
CA LEU A 7 -17.31 18.86 3.04
C LEU A 7 -16.27 19.97 2.90
N PRO A 8 -15.06 19.84 3.47
CA PRO A 8 -14.00 20.76 3.16
C PRO A 8 -13.71 20.63 1.66
N THR A 9 -14.14 21.63 0.90
CA THR A 9 -13.60 21.90 -0.42
C THR A 9 -12.11 22.04 -0.21
N LEU A 10 -11.34 21.12 -0.79
CA LEU A 10 -9.90 21.28 -0.97
C LEU A 10 -9.73 22.58 -1.77
N ASP A 11 -9.54 23.66 -1.03
CA ASP A 11 -9.41 24.99 -1.57
C ASP A 11 -8.24 24.95 -2.55
N ALA A 12 -8.50 25.45 -3.75
CA ALA A 12 -7.56 25.45 -4.86
C ALA A 12 -6.51 26.56 -4.68
N ASP A 13 -6.01 26.73 -3.46
CA ASP A 13 -5.00 27.70 -3.05
C ASP A 13 -3.71 26.96 -2.63
N ASP A 14 -3.27 26.10 -3.54
CA ASP A 14 -1.96 26.09 -4.21
C ASP A 14 -0.78 26.89 -3.63
N ASP A 15 -0.60 26.96 -2.32
CA ASP A 15 0.77 26.97 -1.75
C ASP A 15 1.34 25.55 -1.93
N ARG A 16 1.63 25.24 -3.21
CA ARG A 16 1.91 23.92 -3.77
C ARG A 16 3.11 23.29 -3.09
N VAL A 17 2.88 22.46 -2.07
CA VAL A 17 3.82 21.39 -1.72
C VAL A 17 4.10 20.65 -3.03
N PRO A 18 5.34 20.71 -3.57
CA PRO A 18 5.66 19.96 -4.76
C PRO A 18 5.30 18.49 -4.52
N VAL A 19 4.80 17.78 -5.53
CA VAL A 19 4.34 16.39 -5.34
C VAL A 19 5.41 15.53 -4.64
N HIS A 20 6.69 15.73 -4.97
CA HIS A 20 7.81 15.01 -4.36
C HIS A 20 8.11 15.38 -2.89
N ALA A 21 7.57 16.50 -2.41
CA ALA A 21 7.70 16.98 -1.03
C ALA A 21 6.53 16.54 -0.14
N ASP A 22 5.56 15.77 -0.66
CA ASP A 22 4.51 15.17 0.16
C ASP A 22 5.16 14.17 1.16
N PRO A 23 5.06 14.41 2.48
CA PRO A 23 5.76 13.61 3.48
C PRO A 23 5.34 12.13 3.46
N VAL A 24 4.16 11.82 2.91
CA VAL A 24 3.67 10.45 2.80
C VAL A 24 4.59 9.56 1.96
N PHE A 25 5.29 10.10 0.96
CA PHE A 25 6.21 9.30 0.14
C PHE A 25 7.39 8.77 0.97
N ALA A 26 8.04 9.65 1.74
CA ALA A 26 9.13 9.25 2.63
C ALA A 26 8.66 8.25 3.71
N ALA A 27 7.42 8.40 4.18
CA ALA A 27 6.85 7.46 5.14
C ALA A 27 6.55 6.09 4.51
N ILE A 28 6.06 6.04 3.27
CA ILE A 28 5.86 4.80 2.51
C ILE A 28 7.20 4.09 2.30
N ASP A 29 8.23 4.82 1.90
CA ASP A 29 9.57 4.27 1.67
C ASP A 29 10.15 3.68 2.96
N ARG A 30 10.05 4.40 4.08
CA ARG A 30 10.48 3.90 5.40
C ARG A 30 9.74 2.63 5.82
N HIS A 31 8.43 2.57 5.58
CA HIS A 31 7.65 1.36 5.86
C HIS A 31 8.10 0.18 4.97
N ASN A 32 8.32 0.41 3.68
CA ASN A 32 8.84 -0.61 2.76
C ASN A 32 10.23 -1.12 3.17
N GLU A 33 11.12 -0.21 3.58
CA GLU A 33 12.45 -0.57 4.08
C GLU A 33 12.34 -1.42 5.36
N ALA A 34 11.52 -0.98 6.33
CA ALA A 34 11.30 -1.73 7.56
C ALA A 34 10.71 -3.12 7.29
N LEU A 35 9.82 -3.24 6.29
CA LEU A 35 9.25 -4.51 5.87
C LEU A 35 10.31 -5.43 5.23
N ALA A 36 11.19 -4.88 4.40
CA ALA A 36 12.30 -5.63 3.80
C ALA A 36 13.30 -6.13 4.87
N VAL A 37 13.66 -5.27 5.83
CA VAL A 37 14.51 -5.65 6.97
C VAL A 37 13.84 -6.73 7.81
N PHE A 38 12.55 -6.58 8.11
CA PHE A 38 11.79 -7.62 8.81
C PHE A 38 11.81 -8.91 8.02
N ALA A 39 11.50 -8.91 6.72
CA ALA A 39 11.46 -10.10 5.88
C ALA A 39 12.80 -10.86 5.88
N ALA A 40 13.93 -10.15 5.80
CA ALA A 40 15.27 -10.73 5.77
C ALA A 40 15.83 -11.13 7.16
N ALA A 41 15.24 -10.65 8.26
CA ALA A 41 15.81 -10.85 9.59
C ALA A 41 15.76 -12.33 10.04
N PRO A 42 16.87 -12.87 10.60
CA PRO A 42 16.89 -14.21 11.15
C PRO A 42 16.04 -14.32 12.41
N GLN A 43 15.57 -15.53 12.71
CA GLN A 43 14.67 -15.82 13.84
C GLN A 43 15.26 -15.41 15.20
N GLY A 44 14.38 -15.28 16.19
CA GLY A 44 14.76 -14.88 17.55
C GLY A 44 14.83 -13.36 17.73
N ARG A 45 15.84 -12.87 18.45
CA ARG A 45 15.90 -11.45 18.88
C ARG A 45 16.02 -10.46 17.72
N ALA A 46 16.69 -10.85 16.64
CA ALA A 46 16.82 -10.00 15.45
C ALA A 46 15.46 -9.80 14.76
N ARG A 47 14.70 -10.88 14.55
CA ARG A 47 13.32 -10.81 14.03
C ARG A 47 12.39 -9.99 14.93
N ALA A 48 12.50 -10.15 16.25
CA ALA A 48 11.68 -9.39 17.21
C ALA A 48 11.94 -7.88 17.09
N ARG A 49 13.20 -7.45 17.08
CA ARG A 49 13.57 -6.04 16.88
C ARG A 49 13.11 -5.48 15.53
N ALA A 50 13.26 -6.28 14.47
CA ALA A 50 12.81 -5.87 13.15
C ALA A 50 11.27 -5.73 13.08
N ARG A 51 10.53 -6.56 13.83
CA ARG A 51 9.07 -6.41 13.98
C ARG A 51 8.70 -5.12 14.70
N ASP A 52 9.37 -4.79 15.80
CA ASP A 52 9.13 -3.55 16.54
C ASP A 52 9.39 -2.32 15.66
N ASN A 53 10.48 -2.35 14.88
CA ASN A 53 10.79 -1.31 13.90
C ASN A 53 9.73 -1.21 12.80
N LEU A 54 9.22 -2.34 12.29
CA LEU A 54 8.13 -2.37 11.32
C LEU A 54 6.84 -1.76 11.89
N HIS A 55 6.46 -2.12 13.11
CA HIS A 55 5.29 -1.53 13.77
C HIS A 55 5.44 -0.03 14.00
N LYS A 56 6.64 0.43 14.40
CA LYS A 56 6.93 1.85 14.52
C LYS A 56 6.81 2.57 13.17
N ALA A 57 7.43 2.04 12.11
CA ALA A 57 7.35 2.63 10.78
C ALA A 57 5.90 2.69 10.24
N LEU A 58 5.09 1.67 10.56
CA LEU A 58 3.67 1.66 10.24
C LEU A 58 2.88 2.72 11.02
N ALA A 59 3.11 2.85 12.32
CA ALA A 59 2.46 3.88 13.13
C ALA A 59 2.81 5.28 12.61
N ASP A 60 4.07 5.53 12.30
CA ASP A 60 4.53 6.78 11.69
C ASP A 60 3.85 7.02 10.33
N LEU A 61 3.77 5.98 9.48
CA LEU A 61 3.06 6.05 8.20
C LEU A 61 1.59 6.41 8.40
N LEU A 62 0.90 5.76 9.34
CA LEU A 62 -0.51 5.99 9.66
C LEU A 62 -0.79 7.41 10.19
N GLY A 63 0.17 8.02 10.88
CA GLY A 63 0.08 9.40 11.35
C GLY A 63 0.52 10.46 10.33
N THR A 64 1.24 10.09 9.27
CA THR A 64 1.82 11.06 8.32
C THR A 64 0.74 11.66 7.41
N PRO A 65 0.50 12.99 7.40
CA PRO A 65 -0.54 13.60 6.57
C PRO A 65 -0.23 13.42 5.07
N CYS A 66 -1.27 13.43 4.24
CA CYS A 66 -1.13 13.49 2.78
C CYS A 66 -1.36 14.95 2.35
N ALA A 67 -0.31 15.63 1.87
CA ALA A 67 -0.42 17.02 1.43
C ALA A 67 -1.00 17.15 0.02
N THR A 68 -0.95 16.08 -0.78
CA THR A 68 -1.34 16.10 -2.19
C THR A 68 -2.30 14.97 -2.56
N ARG A 69 -3.10 15.19 -3.60
CA ARG A 69 -3.94 14.16 -4.22
C ARG A 69 -3.13 12.91 -4.63
N THR A 70 -1.92 13.11 -5.14
CA THR A 70 -1.00 12.04 -5.55
C THR A 70 -0.51 11.24 -4.37
N GLY A 71 -0.23 11.89 -3.24
CA GLY A 71 0.14 11.22 -1.99
C GLY A 71 -0.98 10.34 -1.46
N MET A 72 -2.21 10.84 -1.44
CA MET A 72 -3.39 10.04 -1.05
C MET A 72 -3.56 8.80 -1.92
N LEU A 73 -3.48 8.93 -3.25
CA LEU A 73 -3.58 7.79 -4.17
C LEU A 73 -2.45 6.78 -3.99
N SER A 74 -1.23 7.25 -3.75
CA SER A 74 -0.06 6.40 -3.52
C SER A 74 -0.22 5.60 -2.23
N LEU A 75 -0.71 6.22 -1.16
CA LEU A 75 -0.96 5.56 0.11
C LEU A 75 -2.08 4.50 -0.01
N ILE A 76 -3.17 4.81 -0.72
CA ILE A 76 -4.22 3.84 -1.04
C ILE A 76 -3.65 2.63 -1.79
N ARG A 77 -2.81 2.85 -2.81
CA ARG A 77 -2.17 1.77 -3.57
C ARG A 77 -1.24 0.93 -2.70
N HIS A 78 -0.47 1.58 -1.82
CA HIS A 78 0.40 0.92 -0.86
C HIS A 78 -0.38 -0.03 0.06
N PHE A 79 -1.49 0.43 0.64
CA PHE A 79 -2.34 -0.42 1.49
C PHE A 79 -3.03 -1.55 0.71
N ARG A 80 -3.46 -1.32 -0.54
CA ARG A 80 -4.00 -2.41 -1.40
C ARG A 80 -2.96 -3.47 -1.69
N ARG A 81 -1.73 -3.07 -2.02
CA ARG A 81 -0.62 -4.00 -2.24
C ARG A 81 -0.43 -4.85 -0.98
N TRP A 82 -0.32 -4.19 0.17
CA TRP A 82 -0.12 -4.84 1.45
C TRP A 82 -1.25 -5.85 1.76
N GLU A 83 -2.50 -5.50 1.48
CA GLU A 83 -3.65 -6.39 1.61
C GLU A 83 -3.54 -7.66 0.74
N THR A 84 -3.06 -7.53 -0.49
CA THR A 84 -2.93 -8.67 -1.42
C THR A 84 -1.72 -9.55 -1.13
N GLU A 85 -0.64 -8.97 -0.62
CA GLU A 85 0.63 -9.67 -0.36
C GLU A 85 0.61 -10.36 1.01
N GLU A 86 -0.03 -9.76 2.02
CA GLU A 86 0.00 -10.26 3.39
C GLU A 86 -1.29 -10.97 3.81
N THR A 87 -1.42 -12.21 3.33
CA THR A 87 -2.41 -13.20 3.82
C THR A 87 -1.84 -14.07 4.94
N SER A 88 -0.97 -13.53 5.80
CA SER A 88 -0.56 -14.22 7.02
C SER A 88 -1.55 -13.88 8.15
N PRO A 89 -2.11 -14.86 8.88
CA PRO A 89 -2.99 -14.58 10.03
C PRO A 89 -2.31 -13.73 11.11
N ASP A 90 -0.97 -13.72 11.18
CA ASP A 90 -0.17 -12.93 12.12
C ASP A 90 0.13 -11.49 11.65
N ALA A 91 -0.12 -11.17 10.39
CA ALA A 91 0.08 -9.80 9.86
C ALA A 91 -1.11 -8.88 10.14
N GLY A 92 -2.22 -9.44 10.63
CA GLY A 92 -3.47 -8.73 10.91
C GLY A 92 -3.55 -8.16 12.32
N GLY A 93 -2.50 -7.50 12.80
CA GLY A 93 -2.54 -6.73 14.05
C GLY A 93 -3.59 -5.60 14.01
N PRO A 94 -3.91 -4.97 15.17
CA PRO A 94 -4.88 -3.87 15.22
C PRO A 94 -4.57 -2.74 14.23
N GLU A 95 -3.29 -2.54 13.89
CA GLU A 95 -2.80 -1.56 12.94
C GLU A 95 -3.30 -1.81 11.51
N PHE A 96 -3.55 -3.06 11.12
CA PHE A 96 -4.14 -3.39 9.82
C PHE A 96 -5.56 -2.80 9.70
N GLY A 97 -6.36 -2.88 10.77
CA GLY A 97 -7.70 -2.28 10.79
C GLY A 97 -7.65 -0.77 10.62
N ILE A 98 -6.69 -0.11 11.30
CA ILE A 98 -6.47 1.33 11.21
C ILE A 98 -6.01 1.73 9.80
N ALA A 99 -5.10 0.97 9.20
CA ALA A 99 -4.65 1.18 7.82
C ALA A 99 -5.82 1.12 6.83
N MET A 100 -6.69 0.13 6.98
CA MET A 100 -7.86 0.00 6.10
C MET A 100 -8.90 1.10 6.29
N ALA A 101 -9.18 1.49 7.53
CA ALA A 101 -10.07 2.62 7.82
C ALA A 101 -9.53 3.90 7.17
N ARG A 102 -8.24 4.17 7.36
CA ARG A 102 -7.57 5.32 6.75
C ARG A 102 -7.62 5.29 5.22
N ALA A 103 -7.40 4.14 4.62
CA ALA A 103 -7.46 4.00 3.16
C ALA A 103 -8.89 4.28 2.62
N ALA A 104 -9.92 3.91 3.38
CA ALA A 104 -11.30 4.20 3.02
C ALA A 104 -11.63 5.71 3.15
N ASP A 105 -11.18 6.36 4.23
CA ASP A 105 -11.34 7.81 4.42
C ASP A 105 -10.72 8.60 3.27
N LEU A 106 -9.47 8.25 2.90
CA LEU A 106 -8.79 8.84 1.74
C LEU A 106 -9.54 8.57 0.43
N SER A 107 -10.19 7.42 0.29
CA SER A 107 -10.97 7.12 -0.92
C SER A 107 -12.20 8.02 -1.03
N ILE A 108 -12.87 8.28 0.09
CA ILE A 108 -14.00 9.21 0.18
C ILE A 108 -13.53 10.63 -0.20
N CYS A 109 -12.43 11.11 0.39
CA CYS A 109 -11.87 12.43 0.07
C CYS A 109 -11.55 12.60 -1.42
N LEU A 110 -11.13 11.53 -2.09
CA LEU A 110 -10.76 11.55 -3.51
C LEU A 110 -11.94 11.34 -4.47
N GLY A 111 -13.10 10.91 -3.98
CA GLY A 111 -14.23 10.48 -4.80
C GLY A 111 -13.94 9.19 -5.58
N VAL A 112 -13.05 8.33 -5.09
CA VAL A 112 -12.71 7.03 -5.72
C VAL A 112 -13.41 5.90 -4.98
N PRO A 113 -13.72 4.76 -5.63
CA PRO A 113 -14.36 3.64 -4.96
C PRO A 113 -13.51 3.18 -3.76
N PRO A 114 -14.10 3.17 -2.55
CA PRO A 114 -13.36 2.84 -1.33
C PRO A 114 -12.86 1.41 -1.38
N ILE A 115 -11.74 1.17 -0.71
CA ILE A 115 -11.27 -0.18 -0.44
C ILE A 115 -12.24 -0.76 0.59
N GLN A 116 -13.27 -1.45 0.13
CA GLN A 116 -14.34 -1.91 1.00
C GLN A 116 -13.84 -3.04 1.91
N ARG A 117 -13.59 -2.68 3.17
CA ARG A 117 -13.73 -3.59 4.32
C ARG A 117 -14.46 -2.88 5.47
N HIS A 118 -15.51 -2.13 5.19
CA HIS A 118 -16.40 -1.69 6.26
C HIS A 118 -17.39 -2.79 6.58
N PRO A 119 -17.68 -3.06 7.87
CA PRO A 119 -18.80 -3.90 8.20
C PRO A 119 -20.07 -3.26 7.64
N VAL A 120 -20.84 -4.02 6.86
CA VAL A 120 -22.13 -3.54 6.38
C VAL A 120 -23.04 -3.51 7.60
N VAL A 121 -23.46 -2.31 7.99
CA VAL A 121 -24.50 -2.12 8.99
C VAL A 121 -25.82 -2.42 8.29
N LEU A 122 -26.41 -3.57 8.62
CA LEU A 122 -27.75 -3.88 8.16
C LEU A 122 -28.75 -2.93 8.86
N PRO A 123 -29.92 -2.65 8.24
CA PRO A 123 -31.00 -1.90 8.88
C PRO A 123 -31.45 -2.50 10.23
N SER A 124 -31.14 -3.77 10.47
CA SER A 124 -31.38 -4.49 11.73
C SER A 124 -30.35 -4.21 12.84
N GLY A 125 -29.39 -3.31 12.61
CA GLY A 125 -28.29 -3.03 13.55
C GLY A 125 -27.23 -4.13 13.62
N ARG A 126 -27.34 -5.17 12.79
CA ARG A 126 -26.34 -6.25 12.71
C ARG A 126 -25.18 -5.82 11.83
N LEU A 127 -23.96 -6.03 12.33
CA LEU A 127 -22.72 -5.82 11.59
C LEU A 127 -22.37 -7.09 10.82
N ILE A 128 -22.34 -7.02 9.49
CA ILE A 128 -21.70 -8.06 8.67
C ILE A 128 -20.23 -7.68 8.55
N ALA A 129 -19.34 -8.44 9.18
CA ALA A 129 -17.91 -8.23 9.03
C ALA A 129 -17.50 -8.32 7.55
N PRO A 130 -16.60 -7.46 7.07
CA PRO A 130 -16.12 -7.54 5.69
C PRO A 130 -15.47 -8.90 5.43
N ALA A 131 -15.98 -9.62 4.43
CA ALA A 131 -15.39 -10.88 4.01
C ALA A 131 -13.97 -10.59 3.48
N ARG A 132 -12.95 -11.23 4.06
CA ARG A 132 -11.59 -11.17 3.51
C ARG A 132 -11.63 -11.80 2.11
N PRO A 133 -11.14 -11.12 1.05
CA PRO A 133 -10.87 -11.81 -0.20
C PRO A 133 -9.88 -12.93 0.08
N VAL A 134 -10.26 -14.16 -0.25
CA VAL A 134 -9.34 -15.29 -0.25
C VAL A 134 -8.31 -14.99 -1.33
N ALA A 135 -7.11 -14.57 -0.94
CA ALA A 135 -6.01 -14.37 -1.88
C ALA A 135 -5.76 -15.71 -2.59
N THR A 136 -6.15 -15.79 -3.87
CA THR A 136 -5.95 -17.01 -4.66
C THR A 136 -4.45 -17.16 -4.92
N ARG A 137 -3.88 -18.31 -4.55
CA ARG A 137 -2.44 -18.63 -4.76
C ARG A 137 -1.99 -18.41 -6.21
N VAL A 138 -2.94 -18.44 -7.15
CA VAL A 138 -2.75 -18.24 -8.59
C VAL A 138 -2.21 -16.85 -8.93
N GLY A 139 -2.65 -15.79 -8.23
CA GLY A 139 -2.17 -14.42 -8.50
C GLY A 139 -0.68 -14.22 -8.19
N ARG A 140 -0.19 -14.86 -7.13
CA ARG A 140 1.23 -14.80 -6.73
C ARG A 140 2.16 -15.57 -7.69
N ALA A 141 1.66 -16.64 -8.32
CA ALA A 141 2.42 -17.39 -9.32
C ALA A 141 2.62 -16.57 -10.60
N LEU A 142 1.57 -15.86 -11.03
CA LEU A 142 1.62 -15.01 -12.23
C LEU A 142 2.51 -13.78 -12.03
N ALA A 143 2.50 -13.15 -10.86
CA ALA A 143 3.36 -12.00 -10.56
C ALA A 143 4.86 -12.37 -10.59
N ARG A 144 5.23 -13.53 -10.02
CA ARG A 144 6.62 -14.03 -10.09
C ARG A 144 7.02 -14.48 -11.51
N GLY A 145 6.08 -15.01 -12.28
CA GLY A 145 6.33 -15.41 -13.68
C GLY A 145 6.59 -14.22 -14.61
N ALA A 146 5.96 -13.06 -14.36
CA ALA A 146 6.18 -11.87 -15.17
C ALA A 146 7.58 -11.25 -14.98
N GLU A 147 8.08 -11.27 -13.74
CA GLU A 147 9.39 -10.71 -13.40
C GLU A 147 10.55 -11.53 -14.02
N THR A 148 10.44 -12.86 -14.03
CA THR A 148 11.44 -13.74 -14.67
C THR A 148 11.45 -13.61 -16.19
N LEU A 149 10.28 -13.43 -16.81
CA LEU A 149 10.15 -13.20 -18.25
C LEU A 149 10.77 -11.86 -18.66
N ALA A 150 10.54 -10.80 -17.89
CA ALA A 150 11.14 -9.49 -18.13
C ALA A 150 12.69 -9.55 -18.07
N ALA A 151 13.25 -10.22 -17.07
CA ALA A 151 14.68 -10.41 -16.95
C ALA A 151 15.28 -11.17 -18.15
N LEU A 152 14.62 -12.23 -18.61
CA LEU A 152 15.06 -13.00 -19.79
C LEU A 152 15.04 -12.17 -21.07
N VAL A 153 14.01 -11.34 -21.28
CA VAL A 153 13.90 -10.45 -22.44
C VAL A 153 15.04 -9.44 -22.47
N ILE A 154 15.40 -8.86 -21.31
CA ILE A 154 16.51 -7.91 -21.22
C ILE A 154 17.85 -8.58 -21.56
N ILE A 155 18.11 -9.77 -21.00
CA ILE A 155 19.36 -10.50 -21.25
C ILE A 155 19.47 -10.92 -22.72
N ALA A 156 18.41 -11.48 -23.29
CA ALA A 156 18.39 -11.91 -24.69
C ALA A 156 18.51 -10.73 -25.66
N GLY A 157 17.81 -9.62 -25.38
CA GLY A 157 17.90 -8.39 -26.18
C GLY A 157 19.31 -7.77 -26.14
N GLY A 158 19.93 -7.73 -24.96
CA GLY A 158 21.30 -7.25 -24.80
C GLY A 158 22.33 -8.10 -25.55
N ALA A 159 22.23 -9.43 -25.45
CA ALA A 159 23.14 -10.33 -26.16
C ALA A 159 23.00 -10.23 -27.69
N GLY A 160 21.77 -10.09 -28.20
CA GLY A 160 21.52 -9.90 -29.63
C GLY A 160 22.09 -8.58 -30.17
N LEU A 161 21.92 -7.48 -29.43
CA LEU A 161 22.48 -6.17 -29.81
C LEU A 161 24.01 -6.19 -29.85
N VAL A 162 24.67 -6.85 -28.89
CA VAL A 162 26.13 -7.01 -28.89
C VAL A 162 26.60 -7.85 -30.08
N GLY A 163 25.91 -8.94 -30.39
CA GLY A 163 26.23 -9.77 -31.55
C GLY A 163 26.13 -9.03 -32.89
N ILE A 164 25.06 -8.23 -33.07
CA ILE A 164 24.88 -7.39 -34.26
C ILE A 164 25.97 -6.31 -34.34
N ALA A 165 26.33 -5.70 -33.21
CA ALA A 165 27.38 -4.67 -33.16
C ALA A 165 28.78 -5.22 -33.50
N THR A 166 29.05 -6.50 -33.26
CA THR A 166 30.33 -7.14 -33.64
C THR A 166 30.39 -7.61 -35.10
N LEU A 167 29.26 -7.59 -35.82
CA LEU A 167 29.16 -8.01 -37.22
C LEU A 167 29.13 -6.84 -38.22
N LEU A 168 29.01 -5.60 -37.72
CA LEU A 168 29.11 -4.34 -38.48
C LEU A 168 30.53 -3.76 -38.38
#